data_AF-A0AAP8N7P8-F1
#
_entry.id   AF-A0AAP8N7P8-F1
#
_cell.length_a   1.000
_cell.length_b   1.000
_cell.length_c   1.000
_cell.angle_alpha   90.00
_cell.angle_beta   90.00
_cell.angle_gamma   90.00
#
_symmetry.space_group_name_H-M   'P 1'
#
loop_
_entity.id
_entity.type
_entity.pdbx_description
1 polymer ?
#
loop_
_entity_poly.entity_id
_entity_poly.type
_entity_poly.pdbx_seq_one_letter_code
_entity_poly.pdbx_strand_id
1 'polypeptide(L)'
;EDTYRVLTSVDSAVMVIDAAKGIEAQTKKLFQVCRMRGIPIFTFMNKLDRQAKDPLELMEELEEVLGMPSVAVTWPIGSGMQFEGVYD
;
A
#
# COMPACT_ATOMS: atom_id res chain seq x y z
N GLU A 1 16.43 10.76 10.46
CA GLU A 1 17.24 11.11 9.28
C GLU A 1 17.74 9.89 8.51
N ASP A 2 18.17 8.81 9.18
CA ASP A 2 18.79 7.66 8.49
C ASP A 2 17.84 6.87 7.57
N THR A 3 16.56 6.72 7.91
CA THR A 3 15.57 6.03 7.05
C THR A 3 15.38 6.72 5.69
N TYR A 4 15.55 8.04 5.61
CA TYR A 4 15.37 8.79 4.35
C TYR A 4 16.61 8.75 3.44
N ARG A 5 17.80 8.42 3.99
CA ARG A 5 19.03 8.22 3.20
C ARG A 5 19.07 6.84 2.56
N VAL A 6 18.47 5.82 3.18
CA VAL A 6 18.33 4.50 2.54
C VAL A 6 17.47 4.60 1.27
N LEU A 7 16.44 5.46 1.28
CA LEU A 7 15.59 5.69 0.11
C LEU A 7 16.30 6.40 -1.06
N THR A 8 17.56 6.83 -0.93
CA THR A 8 18.32 7.41 -2.07
C THR A 8 19.11 6.34 -2.83
N SER A 9 19.28 5.15 -2.26
CA SER A 9 20.12 4.08 -2.82
C SER A 9 19.31 2.88 -3.31
N VAL A 10 17.99 3.02 -3.43
CA VAL A 10 17.09 1.93 -3.85
C VAL A 10 16.45 2.26 -5.18
N ASP A 11 16.33 1.24 -6.03
CA ASP A 11 15.72 1.36 -7.36
C ASP A 11 14.19 1.22 -7.33
N SER A 12 13.63 0.70 -6.23
CA SER A 12 12.18 0.54 -6.02
C SER A 12 11.85 0.39 -4.53
N ALA A 13 10.58 0.56 -4.16
CA ALA A 13 10.09 0.36 -2.81
C ALA A 13 8.87 -0.56 -2.77
N VAL A 14 8.80 -1.42 -1.75
CA VAL A 14 7.60 -2.21 -1.43
C VAL A 14 6.98 -1.63 -0.16
N MET A 15 5.73 -1.20 -0.26
CA MET A 15 4.95 -0.61 0.82
C MET A 15 3.96 -1.64 1.35
N VAL A 16 4.11 -2.02 2.61
CA VAL A 16 3.22 -2.96 3.27
C VAL A 16 2.19 -2.18 4.08
N ILE A 17 0.90 -2.39 3.77
CA ILE A 17 -0.23 -1.71 4.41
C ILE A 17 -1.03 -2.74 5.20
N ASP A 18 -1.40 -2.43 6.44
CA ASP A 18 -2.37 -3.23 7.19
C ASP A 18 -3.77 -2.95 6.65
N ALA A 19 -4.40 -3.91 5.98
CA ALA A 19 -5.69 -3.72 5.31
C ALA A 19 -6.84 -3.38 6.28
N ALA A 20 -6.70 -3.69 7.57
CA ALA A 20 -7.68 -3.28 8.59
C ALA A 20 -7.54 -1.80 8.97
N LYS A 21 -6.33 -1.23 8.82
CA LYS A 21 -6.04 0.15 9.22
C LYS A 21 -6.04 1.13 8.05
N GLY A 22 -5.64 0.68 6.87
CA GLY A 22 -5.36 1.57 5.73
C GLY A 22 -4.07 2.38 5.94
N ILE A 23 -4.03 3.60 5.42
CA ILE A 23 -2.78 4.36 5.31
C ILE A 23 -2.53 5.22 6.56
N GLU A 24 -1.61 4.74 7.40
CA GLU A 24 -1.17 5.44 8.61
C GLU A 24 -0.27 6.65 8.30
N ALA A 25 -0.25 7.64 9.20
CA ALA A 25 0.46 8.90 9.02
C ALA A 25 1.98 8.76 8.75
N GLN A 26 2.61 7.71 9.29
CA GLN A 26 4.02 7.41 9.04
C GLN A 26 4.24 6.93 7.59
N THR A 27 3.34 6.09 7.09
CA THR A 27 3.38 5.56 5.72
C THR A 27 3.22 6.69 4.71
N LYS A 28 2.34 7.68 4.99
CA LYS A 28 2.17 8.88 4.13
C LYS A 28 3.48 9.63 3.87
N LYS A 29 4.31 9.81 4.90
CA LYS A 29 5.62 10.50 4.76
C LYS A 29 6.59 9.74 3.87
N LEU A 30 6.63 8.41 3.99
CA LEU A 30 7.49 7.55 3.15
C LEU A 30 7.02 7.54 1.70
N PHE A 31 5.71 7.45 1.48
CA PHE A 31 5.08 7.55 0.16
C PHE A 31 5.44 8.87 -0.54
N GLN A 32 5.30 10.00 0.16
CA GLN A 32 5.65 11.31 -0.39
C GLN A 32 7.13 11.40 -0.78
N VAL A 33 8.05 10.83 0.01
CA VAL A 33 9.48 10.83 -0.32
C VAL A 33 9.77 9.96 -1.54
N CYS A 34 9.19 8.76 -1.63
CA CYS A 34 9.37 7.88 -2.80
C CYS A 34 8.84 8.56 -4.07
N ARG A 35 7.66 9.18 -3.98
CA ARG A 35 7.08 9.96 -5.08
C ARG A 35 7.97 11.12 -5.52
N MET A 36 8.43 11.95 -4.59
CA MET A 36 9.30 13.10 -4.91
C MET A 36 10.61 12.68 -5.60
N ARG A 37 11.05 11.44 -5.40
CA ARG A 37 12.27 10.89 -5.99
C ARG A 37 12.02 10.06 -7.24
N GLY A 38 10.77 9.89 -7.67
CA GLY A 38 10.43 9.05 -8.82
C GLY A 38 10.74 7.57 -8.62
N ILE A 39 10.79 7.10 -7.37
CA ILE A 39 11.05 5.70 -7.04
C ILE A 39 9.77 4.90 -7.31
N PRO A 40 9.80 3.84 -8.14
CA PRO A 40 8.67 2.94 -8.34
C PRO A 40 8.20 2.30 -7.03
N ILE A 41 6.89 2.23 -6.84
CA ILE A 41 6.27 1.74 -5.60
C ILE A 41 5.35 0.57 -5.89
N PHE A 42 5.58 -0.54 -5.21
CA PHE A 42 4.67 -1.68 -5.15
C PHE A 42 3.96 -1.68 -3.80
N THR A 43 2.65 -1.90 -3.79
CA THR A 43 1.85 -1.90 -2.56
C THR A 43 1.34 -3.31 -2.27
N PHE A 44 1.47 -3.74 -1.01
CA PHE A 44 0.95 -5.02 -0.53
C PHE A 44 -0.06 -4.79 0.61
N MET A 45 -1.32 -5.13 0.36
CA MET A 45 -2.41 -5.09 1.35
C MET A 45 -2.34 -6.35 2.23
N ASN A 46 -1.80 -6.21 3.43
CA ASN A 46 -1.52 -7.29 4.36
C ASN A 46 -2.66 -7.51 5.36
N LYS A 47 -2.65 -8.67 6.01
CA LYS A 47 -3.57 -9.08 7.08
C LYS A 47 -5.03 -9.31 6.65
N LEU A 48 -5.22 -9.79 5.42
CA LEU A 48 -6.54 -10.21 4.91
C LEU A 48 -7.09 -11.45 5.63
N ASP A 49 -6.30 -12.13 6.45
CA ASP A 49 -6.75 -13.13 7.43
C ASP A 49 -7.62 -12.53 8.55
N ARG A 50 -7.68 -11.20 8.65
CA ARG A 50 -8.53 -10.43 9.57
C ARG A 50 -9.54 -9.61 8.80
N GLN A 51 -10.55 -9.10 9.50
CA GLN A 51 -11.48 -8.16 8.91
C GLN A 51 -10.73 -6.92 8.41
N ALA A 52 -10.84 -6.66 7.11
CA ALA A 52 -10.21 -5.57 6.42
C ALA A 52 -11.23 -4.47 6.07
N LYS A 53 -10.72 -3.30 5.70
CA LYS A 53 -11.52 -2.28 5.00
C LYS A 53 -11.88 -2.76 3.60
N ASP A 54 -12.85 -2.10 2.98
CA ASP A 54 -13.20 -2.37 1.59
C ASP A 54 -11.99 -2.14 0.67
N PRO A 55 -11.66 -3.08 -0.24
CA PRO A 55 -10.49 -2.93 -1.11
C PRO A 55 -10.54 -1.70 -2.03
N LEU A 56 -11.72 -1.25 -2.47
CA LEU A 56 -11.85 -0.03 -3.27
C LEU A 56 -11.55 1.20 -2.42
N GLU A 57 -12.08 1.27 -1.19
CA GLU A 57 -11.76 2.36 -0.25
C GLU A 57 -10.25 2.42 0.05
N LEU A 58 -9.59 1.27 0.19
CA LEU A 58 -8.13 1.21 0.39
C LEU A 58 -7.35 1.70 -0.82
N MET A 59 -7.83 1.43 -2.04
CA MET A 59 -7.24 1.95 -3.28
C MET A 59 -7.45 3.47 -3.40
N GLU A 60 -8.65 3.97 -3.13
CA GLU A 60 -8.93 5.40 -3.12
C GLU A 60 -8.03 6.13 -2.12
N GLU A 61 -7.88 5.62 -0.89
CA GLU A 61 -6.98 6.19 0.11
C GLU A 61 -5.51 6.21 -0.38
N LEU A 62 -5.08 5.17 -1.09
CA LEU A 62 -3.75 5.07 -1.67
C LEU A 62 -3.52 6.12 -2.77
N GLU A 63 -4.48 6.27 -3.67
CA GLU A 63 -4.42 7.23 -4.77
C GLU A 63 -4.44 8.67 -4.27
N GLU A 64 -5.24 8.99 -3.25
CA GLU A 64 -5.25 10.31 -2.63
C GLU A 64 -3.89 10.67 -2.01
N VAL A 65 -3.25 9.72 -1.33
CA VAL A 65 -1.95 9.94 -0.66
C VAL A 65 -0.83 10.06 -1.69
N LEU A 66 -0.83 9.21 -2.71
CA LEU A 66 0.18 9.21 -3.75
C LEU A 66 -0.02 10.33 -4.77
N GLY A 67 -1.25 10.78 -5.00
CA GLY A 67 -1.57 11.71 -6.09
C GLY A 67 -1.33 11.11 -7.48
N MET A 68 -1.45 9.79 -7.62
CA MET A 68 -1.32 9.06 -8.88
C MET A 68 -2.28 7.86 -8.86
N PRO A 69 -2.75 7.38 -10.02
CA PRO A 69 -3.61 6.21 -10.09
C PRO A 69 -2.86 4.96 -9.62
N SER A 70 -3.61 4.04 -9.01
CA SER A 70 -3.15 2.73 -8.61
C SER A 70 -3.66 1.67 -9.58
N VAL A 71 -2.99 0.53 -9.62
CA VAL A 71 -3.42 -0.62 -10.44
C VAL A 71 -3.43 -1.85 -9.55
N ALA A 72 -4.59 -2.48 -9.41
CA ALA A 72 -4.69 -3.77 -8.76
C ALA A 72 -4.12 -4.85 -9.68
N VAL A 73 -3.02 -5.46 -9.28
CA VAL A 73 -2.46 -6.66 -9.95
C VAL A 73 -3.18 -7.92 -9.48
N THR A 74 -3.64 -7.93 -8.22
CA THR A 74 -4.44 -9.01 -7.66
C THR A 74 -5.59 -8.44 -6.84
N TRP A 75 -6.74 -9.12 -6.85
CA TRP A 75 -7.94 -8.71 -6.11
C TRP A 75 -8.29 -9.72 -5.01
N PRO A 76 -8.51 -9.29 -3.76
CA PRO A 76 -8.90 -10.21 -2.68
C PRO A 76 -10.36 -10.65 -2.80
N ILE A 77 -10.62 -11.93 -2.55
CA ILE A 77 -11.96 -12.50 -2.45
C ILE A 77 -12.30 -12.67 -0.97
N GLY A 78 -13.11 -11.74 -0.45
CA GLY A 78 -13.47 -11.66 0.96
C GLY A 78 -12.31 -11.22 1.88
N SER A 79 -12.56 -11.19 3.19
CA SER A 79 -11.53 -10.95 4.21
C SER A 79 -11.91 -11.62 5.53
N GLY A 80 -10.96 -11.74 6.45
CA GLY A 80 -11.18 -12.39 7.74
C GLY A 80 -11.58 -13.86 7.58
N MET A 81 -12.66 -14.24 8.27
CA MET A 81 -13.22 -15.59 8.17
C MET A 81 -13.78 -15.94 6.78
N GLN A 82 -13.98 -14.92 5.93
CA GLN A 82 -14.50 -15.07 4.56
C GLN A 82 -13.39 -14.94 3.51
N PHE A 83 -12.12 -14.91 3.91
CA PHE A 83 -11.01 -14.81 2.96
C PHE A 83 -10.85 -16.13 2.19
N GLU A 84 -11.14 -16.10 0.90
CA GLU A 84 -11.07 -17.28 0.01
C GLU A 84 -9.84 -17.26 -0.90
N GLY A 85 -9.06 -16.17 -0.88
CA GLY A 85 -7.82 -16.03 -1.63
C GLY A 85 -7.78 -14.75 -2.46
N VAL A 86 -7.01 -14.78 -3.54
CA VAL A 86 -6.84 -13.66 -4.47
C VAL A 86 -7.05 -14.13 -5.90
N TYR A 87 -7.57 -13.24 -6.74
CA TYR A 87 -7.68 -13.39 -8.18
C TYR A 87 -6.62 -12.51 -8.87
N ASP A 88 -6.01 -13.02 -9.94
CA ASP A 88 -5.07 -12.30 -10.83
C ASP A 88 -5.84 -11.86 -12.10
#